data_AF-A0A965DAT8-F1
#
_entry.id   AF-A0A965DAT8-F1
#
_cell.length_a   1.000
_cell.length_b   1.000
_cell.length_c   1.000
_cell.angle_alpha   90.00
_cell.angle_beta   90.00
_cell.angle_gamma   90.00
#
_symmetry.space_group_name_H-M   'P 1'
#
loop_
_entity.id
_entity.type
_entity.pdbx_description
1 polymer ?
#
loop_
_entity_poly.entity_id
_entity_poly.type
_entity_poly.pdbx_seq_one_letter_code
_entity_poly.pdbx_strand_id
1 'polypeptide(L)'
;MQRIIGIVIIIALFWAGHWYWRFDANIAALQNWLGNDAEYDETITQRGFPNRYDTELTKFAVPAIGLKTDMIQIMRVVYKQDHRIIALPKDIKIFDTVLKTEQLRASIVADGTHLPRITIEAISPQFSNGLRADRAQLSFIATSQDSTFSLFIEFNNLGSDKIANPQTQRATLHLKPERALDWS
;
A
#
# COMPACT_ATOMS: atom_id res chain seq x y z
N MET A 1 -6.76 -41.74 15.19
CA MET A 1 -7.35 -40.51 14.62
C MET A 1 -7.70 -39.46 15.67
N GLN A 2 -8.50 -39.77 16.70
CA GLN A 2 -8.89 -38.79 17.74
C GLN A 2 -7.71 -38.11 18.48
N ARG A 3 -6.64 -38.85 18.79
CA ARG A 3 -5.43 -38.29 19.44
C ARG A 3 -4.72 -37.25 18.57
N ILE A 4 -4.63 -37.50 17.26
CA ILE A 4 -4.02 -36.57 16.29
C ILE A 4 -4.88 -35.31 16.17
N ILE A 5 -6.21 -35.46 16.10
CA ILE A 5 -7.15 -34.33 16.09
C ILE A 5 -6.95 -33.45 17.33
N GLY A 6 -6.86 -34.05 18.52
CA GLY A 6 -6.62 -33.32 19.75
C GLY A 6 -5.31 -32.51 19.72
N ILE A 7 -4.21 -33.12 19.26
CA ILE A 7 -2.91 -32.44 19.12
C ILE A 7 -3.00 -31.27 18.14
N VAL A 8 -3.65 -31.47 16.99
CA VAL A 8 -3.82 -30.43 15.96
C VAL A 8 -4.62 -29.25 16.50
N ILE A 9 -5.71 -29.50 17.25
CA ILE A 9 -6.51 -28.45 17.89
C ILE A 9 -5.67 -27.65 18.88
N ILE A 10 -4.86 -28.32 19.71
CA ILE A 10 -4.00 -27.65 20.69
C ILE A 10 -2.99 -26.72 19.98
N ILE A 11 -2.33 -27.21 18.94
CA ILE A 11 -1.37 -26.40 18.15
C ILE A 11 -2.09 -25.20 17.51
N ALA A 12 -3.28 -25.42 16.94
CA ALA A 12 -4.07 -24.34 16.34
C ALA A 12 -4.48 -23.28 17.37
N LEU A 13 -4.88 -23.69 18.58
CA LEU A 13 -5.21 -22.77 19.68
C LEU A 13 -3.99 -21.99 20.16
N PHE A 14 -2.83 -22.64 20.31
CA PHE A 14 -1.58 -21.96 20.65
C PHE A 14 -1.21 -20.91 19.60
N TRP A 15 -1.34 -21.26 18.32
CA TRP A 15 -1.07 -20.32 17.22
C TRP A 15 -2.04 -19.13 17.22
N ALA A 16 -3.35 -19.40 17.39
CA ALA A 16 -4.37 -18.36 17.48
C ALA A 16 -4.15 -17.43 18.69
N GLY A 17 -3.82 -18.00 19.85
CA GLY A 17 -3.51 -17.23 21.06
C GLY A 17 -2.26 -16.36 20.91
N HIS A 18 -1.18 -16.91 20.34
CA HIS A 18 0.03 -16.14 20.05
C HIS A 18 -0.23 -14.97 19.08
N TRP A 19 -1.04 -15.21 18.04
CA TRP A 19 -1.46 -14.17 17.10
C TRP A 19 -2.26 -13.05 17.79
N TYR A 20 -3.23 -13.43 18.65
CA TYR A 20 -4.05 -12.49 19.40
C TYR A 20 -3.23 -11.65 20.37
N TRP A 21 -2.23 -12.23 21.03
CA TRP A 21 -1.36 -11.46 21.94
C TRP A 21 -0.53 -10.38 21.22
N ARG A 22 -0.21 -10.58 19.94
CA ARG A 22 0.50 -9.60 19.10
C ARG A 22 -0.42 -8.61 18.38
N PHE A 23 -1.73 -8.70 18.62
CA PHE A 23 -2.73 -7.85 17.99
C PHE A 23 -2.49 -6.37 18.29
N ASP A 24 -2.28 -6.03 19.57
CA ASP A 24 -2.03 -4.65 20.01
C ASP A 24 -0.65 -4.14 19.56
N ALA A 25 0.34 -5.02 19.55
CA ALA A 25 1.68 -4.69 19.04
C ALA A 25 1.66 -4.31 17.54
N ASN A 26 0.75 -4.90 16.74
CA ASN A 26 0.57 -4.48 15.35
C ASN A 26 0.00 -3.07 15.25
N ILE A 27 -1.00 -2.74 16.07
CA ILE A 27 -1.63 -1.41 16.08
C ILE A 27 -0.60 -0.35 16.47
N ALA A 28 0.14 -0.56 17.57
CA ALA A 28 1.18 0.37 17.99
C ALA A 28 2.28 0.54 16.92
N ALA A 29 2.72 -0.55 16.29
CA ALA A 29 3.70 -0.49 15.20
C ALA A 29 3.15 0.23 13.95
N LEU A 30 1.85 0.12 13.68
CA LEU A 30 1.20 0.84 12.59
C LEU A 30 1.11 2.34 12.89
N GLN A 31 0.70 2.71 14.10
CA GLN A 31 0.63 4.12 14.52
C GLN A 31 2.01 4.78 14.46
N ASN A 32 3.06 4.10 14.95
CA ASN A 32 4.43 4.58 14.85
C ASN A 32 4.89 4.74 13.39
N TRP A 33 4.49 3.81 12.51
CA TRP A 33 4.85 3.87 11.08
C TRP A 33 4.11 5.00 10.33
N LEU A 34 2.85 5.29 10.68
CA LEU A 34 2.11 6.41 10.11
C LEU A 34 2.66 7.76 10.60
N GLY A 35 3.15 7.80 11.83
CA GLY A 35 3.75 8.99 12.42
C GLY A 35 2.81 10.20 12.39
N ASN A 36 3.37 11.39 12.18
CA ASN A 36 2.63 12.64 12.09
C ASN A 36 2.20 13.00 10.65
N ASP A 37 2.53 12.16 9.67
CA ASP A 37 2.29 12.45 8.25
C ASP A 37 0.86 12.10 7.82
N ALA A 38 0.16 11.30 8.61
CA ALA A 38 -1.21 10.86 8.36
C ALA A 38 -2.17 11.27 9.48
N GLU A 39 -3.36 11.68 9.07
CA GLU A 39 -4.50 11.97 9.95
C GLU A 39 -5.55 10.86 9.76
N TYR A 40 -6.14 10.36 10.85
CA TYR A 40 -7.20 9.35 10.82
C TYR A 40 -8.01 9.41 12.13
N ASP A 41 -9.20 8.82 12.13
CA ASP A 41 -10.03 8.73 13.34
C ASP A 41 -9.34 7.85 14.41
N GLU A 42 -9.47 8.18 15.69
CA GLU A 42 -8.75 7.48 16.78
C GLU A 42 -9.08 5.99 16.85
N THR A 43 -10.25 5.60 16.34
CA THR A 43 -10.70 4.21 16.32
C THR A 43 -10.05 3.46 15.15
N ILE A 44 -9.01 2.69 15.48
CA ILE A 44 -8.40 1.71 14.58
C ILE A 44 -9.11 0.37 14.77
N THR A 45 -9.70 -0.16 13.70
CA THR A 45 -10.26 -1.52 13.74
C THR A 45 -9.30 -2.48 13.07
N GLN A 46 -9.06 -3.64 13.69
CA GLN A 46 -8.20 -4.66 13.12
C GLN A 46 -8.91 -6.00 13.12
N ARG A 47 -8.91 -6.64 11.96
CA ARG A 47 -9.45 -7.97 11.72
C ARG A 47 -8.35 -8.82 11.11
N GLY A 48 -8.59 -10.12 10.97
CA GLY A 48 -7.65 -10.97 10.26
C GLY A 48 -7.74 -12.43 10.69
N PHE A 49 -6.90 -13.21 10.05
CA PHE A 49 -6.68 -14.62 10.36
C PHE A 49 -5.28 -14.79 10.95
N PRO A 50 -4.95 -15.92 11.59
CA PRO A 50 -3.65 -16.16 12.21
C PRO A 50 -2.40 -16.05 11.30
N ASN A 51 -2.54 -15.61 10.05
CA ASN A 51 -1.46 -15.35 9.10
C ASN A 51 -1.40 -13.89 8.60
N ARG A 52 -2.41 -13.05 8.88
CA ARG A 52 -2.50 -11.68 8.36
C ARG A 52 -3.25 -10.75 9.32
N TYR A 53 -2.73 -9.54 9.48
CA TYR A 53 -3.42 -8.42 10.11
C TYR A 53 -4.04 -7.53 9.01
N ASP A 54 -5.32 -7.27 9.13
CA ASP A 54 -6.11 -6.40 8.25
C ASP A 54 -6.61 -5.23 9.09
N THR A 55 -5.94 -4.09 8.97
CA THR A 55 -6.26 -2.90 9.76
C THR A 55 -7.04 -1.91 8.91
N GLU A 56 -8.14 -1.39 9.43
CA GLU A 56 -8.96 -0.37 8.78
C GLU A 56 -8.86 0.93 9.54
N LEU A 57 -8.59 2.00 8.79
CA LEU A 57 -8.50 3.37 9.27
C LEU A 57 -9.61 4.16 8.59
N THR A 58 -10.38 4.92 9.37
CA THR A 58 -11.46 5.77 8.86
C THR A 58 -11.05 7.23 8.86
N LYS A 59 -11.67 8.04 7.98
CA LYS A 59 -11.34 9.45 7.74
C LYS A 59 -9.84 9.67 7.51
N PHE A 60 -9.22 8.78 6.74
CA PHE A 60 -7.79 8.80 6.52
C PHE A 60 -7.41 9.93 5.56
N ALA A 61 -6.39 10.70 5.93
CA ALA A 61 -5.84 11.77 5.12
C ALA A 61 -4.32 11.82 5.22
N VAL A 62 -3.68 12.24 4.13
CA VAL A 62 -2.25 12.58 4.09
C VAL A 62 -2.15 14.01 3.57
N PRO A 63 -2.09 15.02 4.46
CA PRO A 63 -2.15 16.43 4.08
C PRO A 63 -1.07 16.83 3.08
N ALA A 64 0.15 16.28 3.20
CA ALA A 64 1.29 16.58 2.34
C ALA A 64 1.01 16.33 0.85
N ILE A 65 0.15 15.37 0.53
CA ILE A 65 -0.24 15.03 -0.85
C ILE A 65 -1.70 15.34 -1.16
N GLY A 66 -2.41 16.01 -0.25
CA GLY A 66 -3.83 16.32 -0.36
C GLY A 66 -4.73 15.08 -0.48
N LEU A 67 -4.27 13.90 -0.06
CA LEU A 67 -5.07 12.68 -0.09
C LEU A 67 -6.09 12.75 1.04
N LYS A 68 -7.37 12.56 0.72
CA LYS A 68 -8.47 12.41 1.70
C LYS A 68 -9.38 11.28 1.25
N THR A 69 -9.72 10.39 2.18
CA THR A 69 -10.56 9.22 1.94
C THR A 69 -11.35 8.84 3.18
N ASP A 70 -12.54 8.28 2.99
CA ASP A 70 -13.41 7.84 4.07
C ASP A 70 -12.83 6.65 4.83
N MET A 71 -12.13 5.76 4.13
CA MET A 71 -11.56 4.54 4.71
C MET A 71 -10.40 4.01 3.88
N ILE A 72 -9.38 3.48 4.53
CA ILE A 72 -8.36 2.63 3.91
C ILE A 72 -8.19 1.32 4.68
N GLN A 73 -7.71 0.28 4.00
CA GLN A 73 -7.38 -1.00 4.61
C GLN A 73 -5.90 -1.30 4.42
N ILE A 74 -5.16 -1.46 5.51
CA ILE A 74 -3.74 -1.80 5.54
C ILE A 74 -3.60 -3.27 5.94
N MET A 75 -3.14 -4.08 5.02
CA MET A 75 -2.94 -5.51 5.16
C MET A 75 -1.45 -5.82 5.35
N ARG A 76 -1.14 -6.67 6.32
CA ARG A 76 0.22 -7.09 6.63
C ARG A 76 0.27 -8.55 7.06
N VAL A 77 1.26 -9.28 6.56
CA VAL A 77 1.49 -10.68 6.96
C VAL A 77 2.22 -10.73 8.31
N VAL A 78 1.80 -11.62 9.22
CA VAL A 78 2.27 -11.64 10.63
C VAL A 78 3.79 -11.79 10.76
N TYR A 79 4.42 -12.52 9.84
CA TYR A 79 5.86 -12.82 9.85
C TYR A 79 6.70 -11.90 8.95
N LYS A 80 6.09 -10.93 8.24
CA LYS A 80 6.82 -10.00 7.36
C LYS A 80 6.39 -8.57 7.67
N GLN A 81 7.00 -8.00 8.70
CA GLN A 81 6.60 -6.70 9.26
C GLN A 81 6.81 -5.54 8.29
N ASP A 82 7.75 -5.66 7.38
CA ASP A 82 8.15 -4.60 6.45
C ASP A 82 7.42 -4.64 5.11
N HIS A 83 6.47 -5.57 4.94
CA HIS A 83 5.65 -5.67 3.74
C HIS A 83 4.20 -5.31 4.08
N ARG A 84 3.77 -4.14 3.63
CA ARG A 84 2.40 -3.63 3.80
C ARG A 84 1.73 -3.49 2.45
N ILE A 85 0.46 -3.88 2.37
CA ILE A 85 -0.40 -3.64 1.21
C ILE A 85 -1.54 -2.77 1.66
N ILE A 86 -1.76 -1.65 1.00
CA ILE A 86 -2.79 -0.66 1.33
C ILE A 86 -3.83 -0.73 0.22
N ALA A 87 -5.08 -1.03 0.56
CA ALA A 87 -6.21 -0.88 -0.33
C ALA A 87 -6.85 0.49 -0.08
N LEU A 88 -6.99 1.26 -1.16
CA LEU A 88 -7.65 2.57 -1.17
C LEU A 88 -9.04 2.42 -1.81
N PRO A 89 -9.98 3.35 -1.55
CA PRO A 89 -11.29 3.29 -2.19
C PRO A 89 -11.17 3.56 -3.69
N LYS A 90 -12.28 3.27 -4.38
CA LYS A 90 -12.40 3.37 -5.84
C LYS A 90 -12.33 4.80 -6.35
N ASP A 91 -12.76 5.75 -5.54
CA ASP A 91 -12.74 7.18 -5.85
C ASP A 91 -11.86 7.88 -4.82
N ILE A 92 -10.74 8.46 -5.28
CA ILE A 92 -9.87 9.26 -4.44
C ILE A 92 -9.58 10.60 -5.07
N LYS A 93 -9.30 11.58 -4.21
CA LYS A 93 -8.75 12.87 -4.60
C LYS A 93 -7.32 12.96 -4.08
N ILE A 94 -6.37 13.18 -4.98
CA ILE A 94 -4.97 13.47 -4.65
C ILE A 94 -4.68 14.87 -5.22
N PHE A 95 -4.23 15.79 -4.37
CA PHE A 95 -4.18 17.22 -4.70
C PHE A 95 -5.53 17.68 -5.29
N ASP A 96 -5.55 18.15 -6.54
CA ASP A 96 -6.76 18.52 -7.28
C ASP A 96 -7.18 17.52 -8.35
N THR A 97 -6.49 16.38 -8.44
CA THR A 97 -6.83 15.32 -9.40
C THR A 97 -7.75 14.30 -8.76
N VAL A 98 -8.94 14.17 -9.34
CA VAL A 98 -9.84 13.05 -9.02
C VAL A 98 -9.45 11.84 -9.86
N LEU A 99 -9.29 10.71 -9.20
CA LEU A 99 -9.05 9.40 -9.80
C LEU A 99 -10.21 8.47 -9.43
N LYS A 100 -10.86 7.92 -10.44
CA LYS A 100 -11.84 6.83 -10.30
C LYS A 100 -11.26 5.55 -10.85
N THR A 101 -11.45 4.42 -10.18
CA THR A 101 -10.83 3.14 -10.56
C THR A 101 -11.62 1.97 -10.00
N GLU A 102 -11.56 0.80 -10.63
CA GLU A 102 -12.21 -0.40 -10.08
C GLU A 102 -11.49 -0.92 -8.84
N GLN A 103 -10.17 -0.75 -8.83
CA GLN A 103 -9.29 -1.17 -7.75
C GLN A 103 -8.11 -0.21 -7.64
N LEU A 104 -7.75 0.14 -6.41
CA LEU A 104 -6.55 0.92 -6.11
C LEU A 104 -5.80 0.29 -4.95
N ARG A 105 -4.53 -0.03 -5.17
CA ARG A 105 -3.68 -0.66 -4.18
C ARG A 105 -2.31 0.01 -4.17
N ALA A 106 -1.73 0.13 -2.99
CA ALA A 106 -0.32 0.42 -2.81
C ALA A 106 0.36 -0.75 -2.10
N SER A 107 1.62 -0.99 -2.40
CA SER A 107 2.47 -1.97 -1.72
C SER A 107 3.76 -1.28 -1.32
N ILE A 108 4.14 -1.45 -0.05
CA ILE A 108 5.37 -0.91 0.52
C ILE A 108 6.17 -2.09 1.05
N VAL A 109 7.43 -2.18 0.63
CA VAL A 109 8.38 -3.21 1.05
C VAL A 109 9.66 -2.54 1.50
N ALA A 110 10.06 -2.71 2.75
CA ALA A 110 11.26 -2.10 3.32
C ALA A 110 12.02 -3.10 4.22
N ASP A 111 12.52 -4.19 3.66
CA ASP A 111 12.95 -5.37 4.45
C ASP A 111 14.32 -5.26 5.16
N GLY A 112 14.81 -4.04 5.42
CA GLY A 112 16.09 -3.75 6.10
C GLY A 112 17.35 -4.21 5.36
N THR A 113 17.22 -5.16 4.43
CA THR A 113 18.29 -5.76 3.63
C THR A 113 18.28 -5.27 2.19
N HIS A 114 17.09 -4.92 1.68
CA HIS A 114 16.85 -4.30 0.40
C HIS A 114 16.31 -2.89 0.60
N LEU A 115 16.48 -2.10 -0.44
CA LEU A 115 16.05 -0.72 -0.48
C LEU A 115 14.52 -0.65 -0.54
N PRO A 116 13.91 0.39 0.05
CA PRO A 116 12.48 0.51 0.08
C PRO A 116 11.91 0.58 -1.34
N ARG A 117 10.84 -0.18 -1.55
CA ARG A 117 10.03 -0.17 -2.77
C ARG A 117 8.61 0.23 -2.42
N ILE A 118 8.11 1.21 -3.16
CA ILE A 118 6.72 1.63 -3.10
C ILE A 118 6.12 1.41 -4.50
N THR A 119 5.03 0.66 -4.58
CA THR A 119 4.29 0.49 -5.84
C THR A 119 2.84 0.87 -5.61
N ILE A 120 2.26 1.64 -6.52
CA ILE A 120 0.84 1.97 -6.57
C ILE A 120 0.30 1.41 -7.88
N GLU A 121 -0.82 0.70 -7.82
CA GLU A 121 -1.47 0.07 -8.97
C GLU A 121 -2.97 0.39 -8.96
N ALA A 122 -3.48 0.78 -10.13
CA ALA A 122 -4.88 1.04 -10.39
C ALA A 122 -5.39 0.22 -11.58
N ILE A 123 -6.60 -0.32 -11.47
CA ILE A 123 -7.28 -1.09 -12.53
C ILE A 123 -8.44 -0.28 -13.12
N SER A 124 -8.42 -0.11 -14.44
CA SER A 124 -9.35 0.76 -15.17
C SER A 124 -9.41 2.20 -14.63
N PRO A 125 -8.26 2.87 -14.38
CA PRO A 125 -8.26 4.24 -13.87
C PRO A 125 -8.84 5.23 -14.88
N GLN A 126 -9.63 6.17 -14.36
CA GLN A 126 -10.21 7.30 -15.08
C GLN A 126 -9.82 8.57 -14.34
N PHE A 127 -9.08 9.42 -15.02
CA PHE A 127 -8.59 10.68 -14.48
C PHE A 127 -9.54 11.82 -14.82
N SER A 128 -9.61 12.83 -13.96
CA SER A 128 -10.44 14.04 -14.18
C SER A 128 -10.17 14.78 -15.50
N ASN A 129 -8.99 14.63 -16.10
CA ASN A 129 -8.63 15.20 -17.40
C ASN A 129 -9.12 14.37 -18.60
N GLY A 130 -9.88 13.29 -18.38
CA GLY A 130 -10.42 12.41 -19.41
C GLY A 130 -9.48 11.29 -19.86
N LEU A 131 -8.27 11.18 -19.29
CA LEU A 131 -7.40 10.03 -19.53
C LEU A 131 -7.99 8.77 -18.91
N ARG A 132 -7.87 7.65 -19.62
CA ARG A 132 -8.26 6.32 -19.18
C ARG A 132 -7.18 5.31 -19.56
N ALA A 133 -7.03 4.26 -18.78
CA ALA A 133 -6.13 3.14 -19.07
C ALA A 133 -6.76 1.84 -18.55
N ASP A 134 -6.32 0.68 -19.02
CA ASP A 134 -6.74 -0.61 -18.48
C ASP A 134 -6.05 -0.89 -17.14
N ARG A 135 -4.80 -0.43 -17.02
CA ARG A 135 -4.00 -0.49 -15.80
C ARG A 135 -3.06 0.71 -15.74
N ALA A 136 -2.90 1.29 -14.56
CA ALA A 136 -1.80 2.23 -14.28
C ALA A 136 -0.95 1.71 -13.12
N GLN A 137 0.37 1.81 -13.25
CA GLN A 137 1.31 1.45 -12.21
C GLN A 137 2.35 2.54 -12.04
N LEU A 138 2.62 2.90 -10.79
CA LEU A 138 3.70 3.77 -10.36
C LEU A 138 4.59 2.98 -9.40
N SER A 139 5.87 2.82 -9.70
CA SER A 139 6.82 2.16 -8.79
C SER A 139 8.01 3.06 -8.51
N PHE A 140 8.25 3.32 -7.23
CA PHE A 140 9.43 3.98 -6.72
C PHE A 140 10.37 2.93 -6.13
N ILE A 141 11.61 2.89 -6.63
CA ILE A 141 12.64 1.97 -6.19
C ILE A 141 13.88 2.77 -5.86
N ALA A 142 14.32 2.69 -4.61
CA ALA A 142 15.61 3.22 -4.19
C ALA A 142 16.75 2.27 -4.64
N THR A 143 17.91 2.83 -5.01
CA THR A 143 19.12 2.11 -5.47
C THR A 143 20.31 2.41 -4.55
N SER A 144 20.98 1.37 -4.04
CA SER A 144 21.99 1.47 -2.97
C SER A 144 23.35 1.99 -3.46
N GLN A 145 23.65 1.87 -4.74
CA GLN A 145 24.98 2.22 -5.25
C GLN A 145 25.25 3.72 -5.32
N ASP A 146 24.22 4.57 -5.36
CA ASP A 146 24.40 6.01 -5.66
C ASP A 146 23.39 6.95 -4.98
N SER A 147 22.59 6.47 -4.02
CA SER A 147 21.40 7.19 -3.54
C SER A 147 20.48 7.62 -4.68
N THR A 148 20.48 6.87 -5.80
CA THR A 148 19.62 7.15 -6.94
C THR A 148 18.27 6.48 -6.73
N PHE A 149 17.22 7.14 -7.20
CA PHE A 149 15.87 6.62 -7.13
C PHE A 149 15.34 6.47 -8.55
N SER A 150 14.72 5.33 -8.82
CA SER A 150 14.07 5.07 -10.10
C SER A 150 12.56 5.13 -9.91
N LEU A 151 11.92 6.02 -10.66
CA LEU A 151 10.48 6.10 -10.78
C LEU A 151 10.06 5.44 -12.09
N PHE A 152 9.30 4.36 -11.99
CA PHE A 152 8.71 3.68 -13.13
C PHE A 152 7.23 4.03 -13.21
N ILE A 153 6.79 4.44 -14.38
CA ILE A 153 5.40 4.79 -14.67
C ILE A 153 4.98 3.93 -15.85
N GLU A 154 3.91 3.16 -15.70
CA GLU A 154 3.30 2.38 -16.77
C GLU A 154 1.81 2.67 -16.85
N PHE A 155 1.32 2.93 -18.05
CA PHE A 155 -0.10 2.93 -18.38
C PHE A 155 -0.34 1.92 -19.49
N ASN A 156 -1.16 0.90 -19.23
CA ASN A 156 -1.58 -0.05 -20.25
C ASN A 156 -2.77 0.53 -21.03
N ASN A 157 -2.68 0.51 -22.36
CA ASN A 157 -3.72 1.02 -23.25
C ASN A 157 -4.19 2.43 -22.86
N LEU A 158 -3.24 3.35 -22.67
CA LEU A 158 -3.55 4.74 -22.32
C LEU A 158 -4.31 5.39 -23.48
N GLY A 159 -5.49 5.91 -23.18
CA GLY A 159 -6.36 6.59 -24.13
C GLY A 159 -7.09 7.76 -23.49
N SER A 160 -7.85 8.45 -24.33
CA SER A 160 -8.86 9.44 -23.97
C SER A 160 -9.87 9.49 -25.09
N ASP A 161 -10.96 10.23 -24.92
CA ASP A 161 -11.96 10.42 -25.98
C ASP A 161 -11.36 11.07 -27.25
N LYS A 162 -10.15 11.64 -27.17
CA LYS A 162 -9.40 12.26 -28.28
C LYS A 162 -8.28 11.38 -28.86
N ILE A 163 -8.02 10.20 -28.28
CA ILE A 163 -6.94 9.29 -28.71
C ILE A 163 -7.57 8.08 -29.41
N ALA A 164 -7.42 8.02 -30.73
CA ALA A 164 -8.04 6.98 -31.56
C ALA A 164 -7.37 5.59 -31.44
N ASN A 165 -6.12 5.53 -31.00
CA ASN A 165 -5.37 4.26 -30.87
C ASN A 165 -4.66 4.22 -29.51
N PRO A 166 -5.31 3.71 -28.45
CA PRO A 166 -4.70 3.58 -27.14
C PRO A 166 -3.51 2.61 -27.21
N GLN A 167 -2.42 2.96 -26.53
CA GLN A 167 -1.16 2.20 -26.54
C GLN A 167 -0.60 2.14 -25.14
N THR A 168 0.21 1.10 -24.86
CA THR A 168 0.93 1.03 -23.59
C THR A 168 2.03 2.08 -23.57
N GLN A 169 2.01 2.94 -22.56
CA GLN A 169 3.01 3.99 -22.33
C GLN A 169 3.85 3.62 -21.11
N ARG A 170 5.17 3.75 -21.23
CA ARG A 170 6.12 3.49 -20.16
C ARG A 170 7.11 4.64 -20.07
N ALA A 171 7.35 5.12 -18.86
CA ALA A 171 8.38 6.09 -18.57
C ALA A 171 9.19 5.65 -17.35
N THR A 172 10.50 5.81 -17.45
CA THR A 172 11.42 5.59 -16.33
C THR A 172 12.18 6.87 -16.09
N LEU A 173 12.18 7.36 -14.86
CA LEU A 173 12.95 8.53 -14.44
C LEU A 173 13.98 8.08 -13.41
N HIS A 174 15.24 8.42 -13.65
CA HIS A 174 16.32 8.21 -12.70
C HIS A 174 16.64 9.55 -12.05
N LEU A 175 16.47 9.62 -10.73
CA LEU A 175 16.68 10.81 -9.92
C LEU A 175 17.92 10.59 -9.04
N LYS A 176 18.84 11.56 -9.02
CA LYS A 176 19.97 11.59 -8.10
C LYS A 176 19.86 12.86 -7.26
N PRO A 177 19.37 12.79 -6.01
CA PRO A 177 19.28 13.97 -5.17
C PRO A 177 20.70 14.45 -4.80
N GLU A 178 20.85 15.75 -4.63
CA GLU A 178 22.13 16.36 -4.21
C GLU A 178 22.50 16.03 -2.76
N ARG A 179 21.53 15.59 -1.96
CA ARG A 179 21.72 15.10 -0.58
C ARG A 179 21.07 13.74 -0.42
N ALA A 180 21.68 12.89 0.41
CA ALA A 180 21.08 11.62 0.80
C ALA A 180 19.74 11.89 1.50
N LEU A 181 18.70 11.16 1.09
CA LEU A 181 17.42 11.15 1.80
C LEU A 181 17.60 10.35 3.09
N ASP A 182 17.18 10.94 4.21
CA ASP A 182 17.07 10.25 5.47
C ASP A 182 15.80 9.38 5.44
N TRP A 183 15.97 8.08 5.70
CA TRP A 183 14.89 7.08 5.69
C TRP A 183 14.56 6.59 7.11
N SER A 184 15.09 7.25 8.14
CA SER A 184 14.87 6.90 9.55
C SER A 184 13.53 7.35 10.09
#